data_AF-V9DYQ4-F1
#
_entry.id   AF-V9DYQ4-F1
#
_cell.length_a   1.000
_cell.length_b   1.000
_cell.length_c   1.000
_cell.angle_alpha   90.00
_cell.angle_beta   90.00
_cell.angle_gamma   90.00
#
_symmetry.space_group_name_H-M   'P 1'
#
loop_
_entity.id
_entity.type
_entity.pdbx_description
1 polymer ?
#
loop_
_entity_poly.entity_id
_entity_poly.type
_entity_poly.pdbx_seq_one_letter_code
_entity_poly.pdbx_strand_id
1 'polypeptide(L)'
;MQQKAVWSVLASQCFFTLFNQISFSGPALIITVWAGASGDNPFVQQLMYYGATIVTVLVWRYYFMNRPWCSFYSACPLLLVVPQLIVSILVSQDILRDRLFYRLMTLFNSASFAIGWIGSVVPLTEIIQEGSEGAMVGLTLSLYFLVGIFVQTNSVGLFEGSNFYDVAEVAVDTTRARGDVLKALILNYGINAFSLFGLFFLPRQKLDTQQLRSYGGYTKCASAAIVTFAVILFLYSFSISIMTFIPGTACTRINGGAGC
;
A
#
# COMPACT_ATOMS: atom_id res chain seq x y z
N MET A 1 -19.19 -6.69 14.03
CA MET A 1 -18.57 -7.34 12.84
C MET A 1 -19.55 -8.02 11.90
N GLN A 2 -20.59 -8.71 12.37
CA GLN A 2 -21.50 -9.46 11.48
C GLN A 2 -22.35 -8.57 10.56
N GLN A 3 -22.59 -7.32 10.95
CA GLN A 3 -23.38 -6.37 10.18
C GLN A 3 -22.74 -6.05 8.83
N LYS A 4 -23.56 -5.97 7.78
CA LYS A 4 -23.09 -5.75 6.40
C LYS A 4 -22.24 -4.49 6.22
N ALA A 5 -22.67 -3.39 6.83
CA ALA A 5 -21.89 -2.14 6.79
C ALA A 5 -20.48 -2.31 7.35
N VAL A 6 -20.34 -3.09 8.43
CA VAL A 6 -19.06 -3.30 9.11
C VAL A 6 -18.13 -4.19 8.29
N TRP A 7 -18.57 -5.39 7.92
CA TRP A 7 -17.68 -6.31 7.22
C TRP A 7 -17.33 -5.81 5.81
N SER A 8 -18.22 -5.07 5.14
CA SER A 8 -17.96 -4.52 3.80
C SER A 8 -16.85 -3.47 3.83
N VAL A 9 -16.88 -2.56 4.82
CA VAL A 9 -15.83 -1.56 5.03
C VAL A 9 -14.51 -2.23 5.40
N LEU A 10 -14.53 -3.22 6.29
CA LEU A 10 -13.32 -3.96 6.68
C LEU A 10 -12.73 -4.76 5.51
N ALA A 11 -13.56 -5.42 4.70
CA ALA A 11 -13.13 -6.16 3.51
C ALA A 11 -12.53 -5.21 2.46
N SER A 12 -13.20 -4.07 2.21
CA SER A 12 -12.69 -3.01 1.35
C SER A 12 -11.31 -2.55 1.83
N GLN A 13 -11.18 -2.28 3.13
CA GLN A 13 -9.93 -1.82 3.73
C GLN A 13 -8.80 -2.85 3.61
N CYS A 14 -9.07 -4.12 3.92
CA CYS A 14 -8.07 -5.19 3.80
C CYS A 14 -7.59 -5.35 2.36
N PHE A 15 -8.53 -5.45 1.41
CA PHE A 15 -8.20 -5.63 0.00
C PHE A 15 -7.44 -4.42 -0.55
N PHE A 16 -7.96 -3.21 -0.29
CA PHE A 16 -7.35 -1.97 -0.72
C PHE A 16 -5.93 -1.81 -0.18
N THR A 17 -5.74 -2.03 1.13
CA THR A 17 -4.42 -1.92 1.78
C THR A 17 -3.44 -2.96 1.25
N LEU A 18 -3.89 -4.21 1.04
CA LEU A 18 -3.04 -5.29 0.55
C LEU A 18 -2.44 -4.93 -0.80
N PHE A 19 -3.28 -4.57 -1.77
CA PHE A 19 -2.79 -4.24 -3.11
C PHE A 19 -2.06 -2.91 -3.16
N ASN A 20 -2.50 -1.87 -2.44
CA ASN A 20 -1.88 -0.55 -2.53
C ASN A 20 -0.48 -0.49 -1.86
N GLN A 21 -0.19 -1.37 -0.91
CA GLN A 21 1.10 -1.38 -0.18
C GLN A 21 2.16 -2.25 -0.85
N ILE A 22 1.81 -3.13 -1.79
CA ILE A 22 2.78 -4.02 -2.44
C ILE A 22 3.79 -3.18 -3.23
N SER A 23 5.07 -3.35 -2.92
CA SER A 23 6.16 -2.64 -3.58
C SER A 23 7.31 -3.59 -3.86
N PHE A 24 7.90 -3.49 -5.06
CA PHE A 24 9.10 -4.24 -5.41
C PHE A 24 10.34 -3.45 -4.98
N SER A 25 10.93 -3.86 -3.86
CA SER A 25 11.97 -3.10 -3.15
C SER A 25 13.25 -2.93 -3.97
N GLY A 26 13.71 -3.99 -4.67
CA GLY A 26 14.90 -3.98 -5.50
C GLY A 26 14.82 -2.99 -6.67
N PRO A 27 13.85 -3.16 -7.59
CA PRO A 27 13.63 -2.21 -8.69
C PRO A 27 13.44 -0.76 -8.22
N ALA A 28 12.70 -0.52 -7.13
CA ALA A 28 12.49 0.82 -6.60
C ALA A 28 13.78 1.46 -6.07
N LEU A 29 14.65 0.68 -5.43
CA LEU A 29 15.96 1.15 -4.98
C LEU A 29 16.87 1.50 -6.18
N ILE A 30 16.85 0.71 -7.26
CA ILE A 30 17.61 1.00 -8.48
C ILE A 30 17.21 2.35 -9.08
N ILE A 31 15.90 2.63 -9.20
CA ILE A 31 15.41 3.93 -9.68
C ILE A 31 15.90 5.08 -8.79
N THR A 32 15.91 4.88 -7.47
CA THR A 32 16.38 5.89 -6.51
C THR A 32 17.87 6.19 -6.70
N VAL A 33 18.68 5.15 -6.97
CA VAL A 33 20.11 5.27 -7.26
C VAL A 33 20.33 5.96 -8.62
N TRP A 34 19.64 5.54 -9.67
CA TRP A 34 19.74 6.15 -11.00
C TRP A 34 19.28 7.62 -11.03
N ALA A 35 18.30 8.00 -10.21
CA ALA A 35 17.89 9.39 -10.05
C ALA A 35 18.86 10.25 -9.22
N GLY A 36 19.94 9.66 -8.66
CA GLY A 36 20.90 10.37 -7.80
C GLY A 36 20.33 10.80 -6.45
N ALA A 37 19.22 10.19 -6.01
CA ALA A 37 18.51 10.55 -4.78
C ALA A 37 18.94 9.71 -3.56
N SER A 38 19.83 8.73 -3.73
CA SER A 38 20.28 7.82 -2.66
C SER A 38 20.99 8.51 -1.49
N GLY A 39 21.65 9.64 -1.73
CA GLY A 39 22.35 10.42 -0.70
C GLY A 39 21.50 11.51 -0.05
N ASP A 40 20.18 11.46 -0.16
CA ASP A 40 19.29 12.47 0.44
C ASP A 40 19.30 12.39 1.96
N ASN A 41 19.18 13.55 2.61
CA ASN A 41 19.04 13.59 4.04
C ASN A 41 17.67 12.99 4.44
N PRO A 42 17.64 11.90 5.22
CA PRO A 42 16.39 11.21 5.58
C PRO A 42 15.44 12.12 6.37
N PHE A 43 15.96 13.05 7.18
CA PHE A 43 15.13 14.00 7.92
C PHE A 43 14.37 14.96 7.00
N VAL A 44 15.03 15.43 5.92
CA VAL A 44 14.39 16.32 4.94
C VAL A 44 13.31 15.57 4.17
N GLN A 45 13.59 14.33 3.77
CA GLN A 45 12.60 13.49 3.09
C GLN A 45 11.38 13.23 3.97
N GLN A 46 11.58 12.90 5.26
CA GLN A 46 10.48 12.71 6.22
C GLN A 46 9.68 13.99 6.44
N LEU A 47 10.35 15.15 6.59
CA LEU A 47 9.67 16.43 6.75
C LEU A 47 8.79 16.74 5.54
N MET A 48 9.30 16.53 4.33
CA MET A 48 8.54 16.75 3.10
C MET A 48 7.38 15.75 2.97
N TYR A 49 7.60 14.48 3.31
CA TYR A 49 6.58 13.43 3.29
C TYR A 49 5.40 13.75 4.23
N TYR A 50 5.68 14.06 5.49
CA TYR A 50 4.65 14.39 6.46
C TYR A 50 4.02 15.76 6.19
N GLY A 51 4.80 16.72 5.69
CA GLY A 51 4.27 18.01 5.24
C GLY A 51 3.23 17.86 4.12
N ALA A 52 3.55 17.09 3.08
CA ALA A 52 2.61 16.78 1.99
C ALA A 52 1.38 15.99 2.49
N THR A 53 1.57 15.09 3.45
CA THR A 53 0.48 14.36 4.11
C THR A 53 -0.48 15.33 4.81
N ILE A 54 0.03 16.28 5.60
CA ILE A 54 -0.78 17.30 6.29
C ILE A 54 -1.55 18.16 5.29
N VAL A 55 -0.89 18.65 4.24
CA VAL A 55 -1.55 19.45 3.20
C VAL A 55 -2.69 18.65 2.55
N THR A 56 -2.48 17.38 2.26
CA THR A 56 -3.51 16.51 1.67
C THR A 56 -4.72 16.34 2.59
N VAL A 57 -4.48 16.16 3.90
CA VAL A 57 -5.56 16.09 4.91
C VAL A 57 -6.33 17.41 5.01
N LEU A 58 -5.65 18.55 4.95
CA LEU A 58 -6.30 19.87 4.96
C LEU A 58 -7.15 20.08 3.70
N VAL A 59 -6.63 19.75 2.53
CA VAL A 59 -7.39 19.81 1.26
C VAL A 59 -8.63 18.93 1.33
N TRP A 60 -8.51 17.71 1.88
CA TRP A 60 -9.65 16.84 2.10
C TRP A 60 -10.70 17.49 3.02
N ARG A 61 -10.27 18.04 4.15
CA ARG A 61 -11.14 18.67 5.16
C ARG A 61 -11.98 19.81 4.58
N TYR A 62 -11.40 20.64 3.72
CA TYR A 62 -12.08 21.82 3.16
C TYR A 62 -12.89 21.52 1.89
N TYR A 63 -12.43 20.61 1.02
CA TYR A 63 -13.02 20.44 -0.31
C TYR A 63 -13.69 19.08 -0.57
N PHE A 64 -13.21 18.00 0.07
CA PHE A 64 -13.60 16.62 -0.28
C PHE A 64 -14.42 15.90 0.79
N MET A 65 -14.56 16.46 1.99
CA MET A 65 -15.30 15.84 3.10
C MET A 65 -16.75 15.44 2.72
N ASN A 66 -17.43 16.26 1.90
CA ASN A 66 -18.82 16.01 1.47
C ASN A 66 -18.93 15.42 0.05
N ARG A 67 -17.82 15.00 -0.56
CA ARG A 67 -17.80 14.40 -1.91
C ARG A 67 -18.02 12.89 -1.83
N PRO A 68 -18.45 12.23 -2.94
CA PRO A 68 -18.59 10.79 -2.97
C PRO A 68 -17.26 10.11 -2.67
N TRP A 69 -17.29 9.17 -1.73
CA TRP A 69 -16.10 8.53 -1.16
C TRP A 69 -15.33 7.72 -2.20
N CYS A 70 -16.03 6.93 -3.02
CA CYS A 70 -15.38 6.12 -4.06
C CYS A 70 -14.55 6.97 -5.04
N SER A 71 -15.01 8.18 -5.38
CA SER A 71 -14.28 9.08 -6.29
C SER A 71 -13.08 9.74 -5.63
N PHE A 72 -13.14 9.99 -4.33
CA PHE A 72 -12.01 10.56 -3.60
C PHE A 72 -10.95 9.49 -3.32
N TYR A 73 -11.36 8.31 -2.86
CA TYR A 73 -10.43 7.23 -2.54
C TYR A 73 -9.84 6.56 -3.78
N SER A 74 -10.48 6.64 -4.96
CA SER A 74 -9.84 6.25 -6.22
C SER A 74 -8.61 7.09 -6.56
N ALA A 75 -8.52 8.32 -6.05
CA ALA A 75 -7.33 9.15 -6.22
C ALA A 75 -6.11 8.57 -5.51
N CYS A 76 -6.27 7.77 -4.44
CA CYS A 76 -5.13 7.17 -3.72
C CYS A 76 -4.26 6.29 -4.64
N PRO A 77 -4.77 5.21 -5.26
CA PRO A 77 -3.94 4.38 -6.12
C PRO A 77 -3.56 5.09 -7.41
N LEU A 78 -4.37 6.04 -7.92
CA LEU A 78 -4.00 6.82 -9.09
C LEU A 78 -2.80 7.73 -8.84
N LEU A 79 -2.77 8.43 -7.69
CA LEU A 79 -1.64 9.28 -7.29
C LEU A 79 -0.40 8.48 -6.89
N LEU A 80 -0.55 7.20 -6.55
CA LEU A 80 0.58 6.29 -6.40
C LEU A 80 1.09 5.82 -7.77
N VAL A 81 0.21 5.23 -8.58
CA VAL A 81 0.59 4.51 -9.80
C VAL A 81 1.05 5.46 -10.91
N VAL A 82 0.31 6.54 -11.18
CA VAL A 82 0.58 7.39 -12.36
C VAL A 82 1.92 8.13 -12.22
N PRO A 83 2.19 8.88 -11.13
CA PRO A 83 3.45 9.59 -10.98
C PRO A 83 4.64 8.64 -10.91
N GLN A 84 4.50 7.50 -10.24
CA GLN A 84 5.58 6.53 -10.12
C GLN A 84 5.88 5.79 -11.42
N LEU A 85 4.87 5.51 -12.26
CA LEU A 85 5.09 5.01 -13.61
C LEU A 85 5.84 6.03 -14.47
N ILE A 86 5.46 7.31 -14.39
CA ILE A 86 6.15 8.38 -15.12
C ILE A 86 7.62 8.44 -14.71
N VAL A 87 7.92 8.44 -13.41
CA VAL A 87 9.29 8.41 -12.90
C VAL A 87 10.02 7.16 -13.39
N SER A 88 9.40 6.00 -13.28
CA SER A 88 10.02 4.72 -13.66
C SER A 88 10.39 4.70 -15.15
N ILE A 89 9.52 5.20 -16.03
CA ILE A 89 9.81 5.29 -17.47
C ILE A 89 10.94 6.30 -17.73
N LEU A 90 10.85 7.51 -17.18
CA LEU A 90 11.80 8.58 -17.48
C LEU A 90 13.20 8.33 -16.91
N VAL A 91 13.29 7.78 -15.69
CA VAL A 91 14.56 7.50 -15.01
C VAL A 91 15.20 6.23 -15.57
N SER A 92 14.42 5.16 -15.82
CA SER A 92 14.98 3.92 -16.38
C SER A 92 15.48 4.11 -17.81
N GLN A 93 14.78 4.87 -18.64
CA GLN A 93 15.17 5.12 -20.03
C GLN A 93 16.22 6.23 -20.19
N ASP A 94 16.76 6.76 -19.09
CA ASP A 94 17.82 7.78 -19.09
C ASP A 94 17.43 9.07 -19.82
N ILE A 95 16.13 9.42 -19.76
CA ILE A 95 15.59 10.64 -20.37
C ILE A 95 15.71 11.81 -19.37
N LEU A 96 15.30 11.59 -18.11
CA LEU A 96 15.36 12.58 -17.03
C LEU A 96 15.78 11.92 -15.72
N ARG A 97 17.06 12.04 -15.37
CA ARG A 97 17.66 11.56 -14.11
C ARG A 97 18.03 12.72 -13.19
N ASP A 98 17.03 13.53 -12.87
CA ASP A 98 17.20 14.66 -11.96
C ASP A 98 16.65 14.37 -10.56
N ARG A 99 17.40 14.80 -9.56
CA ARG A 99 17.10 14.56 -8.13
C ARG A 99 15.88 15.33 -7.66
N LEU A 100 15.71 16.57 -8.11
CA LEU A 100 14.56 17.40 -7.75
C LEU A 100 13.29 16.85 -8.40
N PHE A 101 13.38 16.44 -9.67
CA PHE A 101 12.28 15.78 -10.38
C PHE A 101 11.80 14.53 -9.65
N TYR A 102 12.72 13.61 -9.32
CA TYR A 102 12.39 12.40 -8.57
C TYR A 102 11.71 12.73 -7.24
N ARG A 103 12.27 13.68 -6.48
CA ARG A 103 11.72 14.10 -5.19
C ARG A 103 10.32 14.69 -5.30
N LEU A 104 10.04 15.53 -6.30
CA LEU A 104 8.71 16.10 -6.50
C LEU A 104 7.68 15.01 -6.83
N MET A 105 8.05 14.05 -7.67
CA MET A 105 7.16 12.96 -8.05
C MET A 105 6.88 11.98 -6.90
N THR A 106 7.86 11.72 -6.03
CA THR A 106 7.65 10.87 -4.85
C THR A 106 6.74 11.50 -3.79
N LEU A 107 6.54 12.83 -3.78
CA LEU A 107 5.57 13.48 -2.88
C LEU A 107 4.12 13.05 -3.15
N PHE A 108 3.80 12.63 -4.38
CA PHE A 108 2.46 12.11 -4.66
C PHE A 108 2.18 10.80 -3.90
N ASN A 109 3.20 10.03 -3.54
CA ASN A 109 3.03 8.85 -2.67
C ASN A 109 2.57 9.27 -1.26
N SER A 110 3.05 10.41 -0.76
CA SER A 110 2.60 10.95 0.53
C SER A 110 1.13 11.37 0.48
N ALA A 111 0.70 11.98 -0.63
CA ALA A 111 -0.71 12.31 -0.84
C ALA A 111 -1.57 11.04 -0.95
N SER A 112 -1.11 10.03 -1.71
CA SER A 112 -1.75 8.72 -1.79
C SER A 112 -1.91 8.08 -0.41
N PHE A 113 -0.82 8.02 0.37
CA PHE A 113 -0.83 7.51 1.74
C PHE A 113 -1.85 8.24 2.62
N ALA A 114 -1.90 9.58 2.56
CA ALA A 114 -2.85 10.37 3.32
C ALA A 114 -4.31 10.01 2.97
N ILE A 115 -4.62 9.88 1.68
CA ILE A 115 -5.96 9.52 1.21
C ILE A 115 -6.33 8.11 1.67
N GLY A 116 -5.41 7.14 1.55
CA GLY A 116 -5.61 5.78 2.03
C GLY A 116 -5.81 5.71 3.55
N TRP A 117 -5.07 6.50 4.30
CA TRP A 117 -5.22 6.60 5.76
C TRP A 117 -6.56 7.22 6.16
N ILE A 118 -7.00 8.29 5.49
CA ILE A 118 -8.35 8.85 5.69
C ILE A 118 -9.41 7.79 5.37
N GLY A 119 -9.22 7.02 4.29
CA GLY A 119 -10.12 5.94 3.89
C GLY A 119 -10.25 4.80 4.90
N SER A 120 -9.23 4.59 5.74
CA SER A 120 -9.29 3.59 6.80
C SER A 120 -10.12 4.03 8.01
N VAL A 121 -10.13 5.34 8.31
CA VAL A 121 -10.73 5.90 9.53
C VAL A 121 -12.12 6.47 9.28
N VAL A 122 -12.33 7.24 8.20
CA VAL A 122 -13.58 8.00 8.00
C VAL A 122 -14.81 7.09 7.85
N PRO A 123 -14.83 6.08 6.95
CA PRO A 123 -15.97 5.17 6.85
C PRO A 123 -16.23 4.43 8.14
N LEU A 124 -15.18 4.11 8.91
CA LEU A 124 -15.27 3.45 10.20
C LEU A 124 -16.04 4.30 11.22
N THR A 125 -15.74 5.60 11.31
CA THR A 125 -16.44 6.49 12.27
C THR A 125 -17.96 6.57 12.06
N GLU A 126 -18.45 6.31 10.85
CA GLU A 126 -19.89 6.35 10.54
C GLU A 126 -20.62 5.02 10.89
N ILE A 127 -19.90 3.89 10.89
CA ILE A 127 -20.46 2.56 11.19
C ILE A 127 -20.33 2.16 12.66
N ILE A 128 -19.50 2.86 13.43
CA ILE A 128 -19.24 2.54 14.83
C ILE A 128 -20.52 2.66 15.68
N GLN A 129 -20.74 1.65 16.52
CA GLN A 129 -21.80 1.66 17.53
C GLN A 129 -21.30 2.35 18.80
N GLU A 130 -22.17 3.21 19.36
CA GLU A 130 -21.93 3.87 20.64
C GLU A 130 -21.58 2.83 21.71
N GLY A 131 -20.51 3.08 22.48
CA GLY A 131 -20.01 2.15 23.49
C GLY A 131 -19.10 1.03 22.97
N SER A 132 -18.90 0.90 21.65
CA SER A 132 -18.00 -0.10 21.03
C SER A 132 -16.89 0.52 20.17
N GLU A 133 -16.68 1.83 20.28
CA GLU A 133 -15.80 2.60 19.40
C GLU A 133 -14.35 2.10 19.45
N GLY A 134 -13.81 1.93 20.65
CA GLY A 134 -12.43 1.46 20.84
C GLY A 134 -12.20 0.06 20.27
N ALA A 135 -13.17 -0.86 20.42
CA ALA A 135 -13.05 -2.22 19.89
C ALA A 135 -13.05 -2.23 18.34
N MET A 136 -13.89 -1.41 17.72
CA MET A 136 -13.98 -1.31 16.26
C MET A 136 -12.78 -0.61 15.63
N VAL A 137 -12.27 0.46 16.26
CA VAL A 137 -11.02 1.14 15.87
C VAL A 137 -9.83 0.20 16.02
N GLY A 138 -9.69 -0.45 17.18
CA GLY A 138 -8.63 -1.42 17.45
C GLY A 138 -8.61 -2.54 16.43
N LEU A 139 -9.77 -3.14 16.13
CA LEU A 139 -9.89 -4.16 15.09
C LEU A 139 -9.44 -3.68 13.72
N THR A 140 -9.92 -2.52 13.27
CA THR A 140 -9.64 -2.00 11.94
C THR A 140 -8.16 -1.68 11.77
N LEU A 141 -7.56 -1.03 12.77
CA LEU A 141 -6.13 -0.74 12.79
C LEU A 141 -5.30 -2.04 12.85
N SER A 142 -5.74 -3.03 13.63
CA SER A 142 -5.07 -4.32 13.70
C SER A 142 -5.05 -5.00 12.34
N LEU A 143 -6.19 -5.03 11.62
CA LEU A 143 -6.26 -5.56 10.26
C LEU A 143 -5.36 -4.78 9.29
N TYR A 144 -5.38 -3.44 9.36
CA TYR A 144 -4.54 -2.59 8.53
C TYR A 144 -3.04 -2.88 8.74
N PHE A 145 -2.58 -2.87 10.00
CA PHE A 145 -1.18 -3.14 10.32
C PHE A 145 -0.79 -4.57 10.01
N LEU A 146 -1.69 -5.53 10.20
CA LEU A 146 -1.43 -6.93 9.89
C LEU A 146 -1.18 -7.17 8.39
N VAL A 147 -2.01 -6.55 7.55
CA VAL A 147 -1.81 -6.54 6.09
C VAL A 147 -0.50 -5.85 5.74
N GLY A 148 -0.21 -4.69 6.36
CA GLY A 148 1.05 -3.97 6.16
C GLY A 148 2.28 -4.80 6.53
N ILE A 149 2.25 -5.48 7.69
CA ILE A 149 3.32 -6.37 8.14
C ILE A 149 3.50 -7.52 7.16
N PHE A 150 2.43 -8.17 6.71
CA PHE A 150 2.53 -9.23 5.71
C PHE A 150 3.25 -8.78 4.44
N VAL A 151 2.92 -7.58 3.93
CA VAL A 151 3.59 -7.01 2.75
C VAL A 151 5.06 -6.72 3.04
N GLN A 152 5.36 -6.12 4.19
CA GLN A 152 6.74 -5.78 4.58
C GLN A 152 7.62 -7.01 4.81
N THR A 153 7.09 -8.04 5.47
CA THR A 153 7.79 -9.32 5.67
C THR A 153 8.15 -9.98 4.33
N ASN A 154 7.34 -9.78 3.29
CA ASN A 154 7.62 -10.27 1.94
C ASN A 154 8.47 -9.34 1.08
N SER A 155 8.78 -8.12 1.54
CA SER A 155 9.51 -7.11 0.76
C SER A 155 10.94 -7.51 0.38
N VAL A 156 11.55 -8.41 1.16
CA VAL A 156 12.89 -8.96 0.92
C VAL A 156 12.87 -10.34 0.29
N GLY A 157 11.70 -10.97 0.19
CA GLY A 157 11.51 -12.30 -0.41
C GLY A 157 10.66 -12.22 -1.67
N LEU A 158 9.38 -12.59 -1.55
CA LEU A 158 8.45 -12.63 -2.69
C LEU A 158 8.33 -11.32 -3.46
N PHE A 159 8.44 -10.18 -2.77
CA PHE A 159 8.33 -8.83 -3.35
C PHE A 159 9.69 -8.13 -3.45
N GLU A 160 10.81 -8.86 -3.40
CA GLU A 160 12.12 -8.24 -3.63
C GLU A 160 12.26 -7.74 -5.09
N GLY A 161 11.79 -8.56 -6.03
CA GLY A 161 11.85 -8.24 -7.47
C GLY A 161 13.25 -8.45 -8.11
N SER A 162 14.21 -8.99 -7.38
CA SER A 162 15.57 -9.31 -7.85
C SER A 162 15.59 -10.34 -8.99
N ASN A 163 14.58 -11.22 -9.08
CA ASN A 163 14.48 -12.23 -10.14
C ASN A 163 14.18 -11.65 -11.53
N PHE A 164 13.85 -10.36 -11.65
CA PHE A 164 13.46 -9.75 -12.91
C PHE A 164 14.62 -9.14 -13.70
N TYR A 165 15.79 -8.94 -13.10
CA TYR A 165 16.94 -8.28 -13.73
C TYR A 165 18.27 -8.86 -13.23
N ASP A 166 19.35 -8.65 -14.00
CA ASP A 166 20.70 -8.99 -13.57
C ASP A 166 21.37 -7.78 -12.90
N VAL A 167 21.86 -7.96 -11.67
CA VAL A 167 22.52 -6.93 -10.87
C VAL A 167 23.81 -6.44 -11.55
N ALA A 168 24.55 -7.32 -12.22
CA ALA A 168 25.78 -6.95 -12.90
C ALA A 168 25.49 -6.05 -14.11
N GLU A 169 24.42 -6.34 -14.86
CA GLU A 169 24.01 -5.51 -15.99
C GLU A 169 23.41 -4.17 -15.54
N VAL A 170 22.71 -4.14 -14.39
CA VAL A 170 22.22 -2.89 -13.77
C VAL A 170 23.39 -1.99 -13.34
N ALA A 171 24.47 -2.57 -12.79
CA ALA A 171 25.64 -1.81 -12.35
C ALA A 171 26.38 -1.13 -13.52
N VAL A 172 26.37 -1.74 -14.70
CA VAL A 172 26.94 -1.19 -15.95
C VAL A 172 25.92 -0.35 -16.73
N ASP A 173 24.67 -0.26 -16.25
CA ASP A 173 23.57 0.52 -16.82
C ASP A 173 23.27 0.18 -18.29
N THR A 174 23.18 -1.12 -18.61
CA THR A 174 22.89 -1.60 -19.97
C THR A 174 21.43 -1.33 -20.38
N THR A 175 21.18 -1.15 -21.67
CA THR A 175 19.80 -0.96 -22.21
C THR A 175 18.87 -2.13 -21.87
N ARG A 176 19.40 -3.36 -21.82
CA ARG A 176 18.64 -4.55 -21.46
C ARG A 176 18.18 -4.49 -20.00
N ALA A 177 19.11 -4.20 -19.08
CA ALA A 177 18.82 -4.06 -17.66
C ALA A 177 17.79 -2.95 -17.38
N ARG A 178 17.90 -1.81 -18.06
CA ARG A 178 16.91 -0.70 -17.98
C ARG A 178 15.50 -1.17 -18.33
N GLY A 179 15.36 -1.96 -19.41
CA GLY A 179 14.08 -2.51 -19.84
C GLY A 179 13.52 -3.56 -18.87
N ASP A 180 14.37 -4.40 -18.31
CA ASP A 180 13.97 -5.46 -17.38
C ASP A 180 13.54 -4.91 -16.02
N VAL A 181 14.27 -3.92 -15.48
CA VAL A 181 13.86 -3.16 -14.29
C VAL A 181 12.53 -2.44 -14.52
N LEU A 182 12.34 -1.82 -15.69
CA LEU A 182 11.09 -1.14 -16.02
C LEU A 182 9.90 -2.10 -16.06
N LYS A 183 10.05 -3.31 -16.64
CA LYS A 183 8.99 -4.33 -16.64
C LYS A 183 8.60 -4.75 -15.22
N ALA A 184 9.57 -4.93 -14.34
CA ALA A 184 9.32 -5.28 -12.94
C ALA A 184 8.50 -4.19 -12.23
N LEU A 185 8.83 -2.92 -12.47
CA LEU A 185 8.09 -1.79 -11.93
C LEU A 185 6.68 -1.67 -12.52
N ILE A 186 6.51 -1.85 -13.83
CA ILE A 186 5.18 -1.86 -14.46
C ILE A 186 4.30 -2.97 -13.86
N LEU A 187 4.86 -4.16 -13.62
CA LEU A 187 4.16 -5.24 -12.93
C LEU A 187 3.76 -4.83 -11.52
N ASN A 188 4.68 -4.22 -10.75
CA ASN A 188 4.39 -3.76 -9.40
C ASN A 188 3.25 -2.72 -9.37
N TYR A 189 3.32 -1.68 -10.20
CA TYR A 189 2.26 -0.67 -10.24
C TYR A 189 0.96 -1.20 -10.84
N GLY A 190 1.03 -2.20 -11.73
CA GLY A 190 -0.13 -2.96 -12.20
C GLY A 190 -0.82 -3.71 -11.06
N ILE A 191 -0.05 -4.35 -10.17
CA ILE A 191 -0.56 -4.96 -8.93
C ILE A 191 -1.24 -3.90 -8.05
N ASN A 192 -0.62 -2.74 -7.89
CA ASN A 192 -1.17 -1.65 -7.08
C ASN A 192 -2.48 -1.09 -7.64
N ALA A 193 -2.64 -1.08 -8.97
CA ALA A 193 -3.89 -0.67 -9.62
C ALA A 193 -5.07 -1.58 -9.25
N PHE A 194 -4.84 -2.85 -8.89
CA PHE A 194 -5.91 -3.73 -8.41
C PHE A 194 -6.55 -3.25 -7.11
N SER A 195 -5.89 -2.40 -6.31
CA SER A 195 -6.50 -1.81 -5.12
C SER A 195 -7.81 -1.06 -5.43
N LEU A 196 -8.00 -0.56 -6.66
CA LEU A 196 -9.26 0.04 -7.12
C LEU A 196 -10.45 -0.91 -7.00
N PHE A 197 -10.26 -2.23 -7.16
CA PHE A 197 -11.34 -3.20 -6.96
C PHE A 197 -11.81 -3.24 -5.50
N GLY A 198 -10.95 -2.89 -4.54
CA GLY A 198 -11.32 -2.76 -3.13
C GLY A 198 -12.39 -1.70 -2.91
N LEU A 199 -12.45 -0.67 -3.76
CA LEU A 199 -13.46 0.40 -3.67
C LEU A 199 -14.87 -0.08 -4.01
N PHE A 200 -15.03 -1.21 -4.70
CA PHE A 200 -16.34 -1.78 -4.99
C PHE A 200 -17.09 -2.18 -3.72
N PHE A 201 -16.37 -2.61 -2.68
CA PHE A 201 -16.94 -2.96 -1.38
C PHE A 201 -17.23 -1.73 -0.49
N LEU A 202 -16.77 -0.55 -0.90
CA LEU A 202 -16.91 0.66 -0.12
C LEU A 202 -18.28 1.32 -0.40
N PRO A 203 -19.04 1.73 0.63
CA PRO A 203 -20.24 2.54 0.43
C PRO A 203 -19.94 3.83 -0.32
N ARG A 204 -20.88 4.31 -1.15
CA ARG A 204 -20.65 5.49 -2.01
C ARG A 204 -20.54 6.78 -1.20
N GLN A 205 -21.26 6.88 -0.08
CA GLN A 205 -21.29 8.06 0.78
C GLN A 205 -21.75 7.73 2.20
N LYS A 206 -21.69 8.72 3.09
CA LYS A 206 -22.19 8.69 4.47
C LYS A 206 -23.64 8.22 4.59
N LEU A 207 -24.54 8.71 3.74
CA LEU A 207 -25.96 8.32 3.78
C LEU A 207 -26.15 6.82 3.50
N ASP A 208 -25.52 6.31 2.43
CA ASP A 208 -25.56 4.88 2.07
C ASP A 208 -25.00 4.02 3.20
N THR A 209 -23.94 4.49 3.86
CA THR A 209 -23.33 3.79 5.00
C THR A 209 -24.30 3.67 6.17
N GLN A 210 -25.01 4.76 6.48
CA GLN A 210 -26.03 4.77 7.54
C GLN A 210 -27.24 3.89 7.18
N GLN A 211 -27.68 3.91 5.92
CA GLN A 211 -28.74 3.01 5.45
C GLN A 211 -28.33 1.54 5.52
N LEU A 212 -27.09 1.22 5.14
CA LEU A 212 -26.56 -0.13 5.21
C LEU A 212 -26.39 -0.60 6.66
N ARG A 213 -26.15 0.34 7.58
CA ARG A 213 -26.18 0.07 9.01
C ARG A 213 -27.60 -0.26 9.47
N SER A 214 -28.60 0.55 9.13
CA SER A 214 -29.98 0.34 9.58
C SER A 214 -30.67 -0.87 8.93
N TYR A 215 -30.39 -1.16 7.65
CA TYR A 215 -31.16 -2.11 6.85
C TYR A 215 -30.32 -3.23 6.20
N GLY A 216 -28.99 -3.20 6.30
CA GLY A 216 -28.10 -4.10 5.54
C GLY A 216 -28.01 -5.55 6.04
N GLY A 217 -28.64 -5.88 7.16
CA GLY A 217 -28.65 -7.23 7.72
C GLY A 217 -27.30 -7.71 8.24
N TYR A 218 -27.22 -9.01 8.54
CA TYR A 218 -26.07 -9.66 9.17
C TYR A 218 -25.60 -10.88 8.38
N THR A 219 -24.29 -11.04 8.25
CA THR A 219 -23.66 -12.15 7.52
C THR A 219 -22.51 -12.72 8.36
N LYS A 220 -22.72 -13.90 8.95
CA LYS A 220 -21.70 -14.57 9.78
C LYS A 220 -20.50 -15.04 8.95
N CYS A 221 -20.75 -15.58 7.75
CA CYS A 221 -19.70 -16.10 6.88
C CYS A 221 -18.68 -15.03 6.47
N ALA A 222 -19.13 -13.82 6.13
CA ALA A 222 -18.23 -12.72 5.76
C ALA A 222 -17.33 -12.30 6.92
N SER A 223 -17.89 -12.19 8.14
CA SER A 223 -17.08 -11.89 9.32
C SER A 223 -16.08 -13.01 9.65
N ALA A 224 -16.47 -14.27 9.49
CA ALA A 224 -15.56 -15.41 9.69
C ALA A 224 -14.42 -15.38 8.68
N ALA A 225 -14.70 -15.10 7.41
CA ALA A 225 -13.68 -15.01 6.36
C ALA A 225 -12.62 -13.93 6.65
N ILE A 226 -13.04 -12.74 7.12
CA ILE A 226 -12.11 -11.65 7.48
C ILE A 226 -11.22 -12.07 8.67
N VAL A 227 -11.80 -12.71 9.69
CA VAL A 227 -11.04 -13.19 10.85
C VAL A 227 -10.07 -14.30 10.45
N THR A 228 -10.51 -15.28 9.66
CA THR A 228 -9.65 -16.35 9.15
C THR A 228 -8.51 -15.78 8.31
N PHE A 229 -8.79 -14.83 7.41
CA PHE A 229 -7.78 -14.14 6.62
C PHE A 229 -6.75 -13.44 7.53
N ALA A 230 -7.21 -12.72 8.55
CA ALA A 230 -6.32 -12.08 9.51
C ALA A 230 -5.44 -13.10 10.25
N VAL A 231 -6.02 -14.18 10.79
CA VAL A 231 -5.27 -15.23 11.49
C VAL A 231 -4.21 -15.86 10.58
N ILE A 232 -4.54 -16.11 9.31
CA ILE A 232 -3.57 -16.63 8.32
C ILE A 232 -2.42 -15.64 8.12
N LEU A 233 -2.71 -14.35 7.89
CA LEU A 233 -1.67 -13.34 7.72
C LEU A 233 -0.77 -13.22 8.96
N PHE A 234 -1.36 -13.31 10.15
CA PHE A 234 -0.63 -13.28 11.41
C PHE A 234 0.30 -14.46 11.56
N LEU A 235 -0.23 -15.69 11.45
CA LEU A 235 0.56 -16.91 11.57
C LEU A 235 1.68 -16.94 10.54
N TYR A 236 1.38 -16.57 9.29
CA TYR A 236 2.39 -16.47 8.24
C TYR A 236 3.49 -15.48 8.61
N SER A 237 3.15 -14.22 8.91
CA SER A 237 4.13 -13.16 9.16
C SER A 237 4.97 -13.48 10.41
N PHE A 238 4.34 -14.07 11.42
CA PHE A 238 5.00 -14.56 12.63
C PHE A 238 5.98 -15.70 12.32
N SER A 239 5.57 -16.70 11.55
CA SER A 239 6.44 -17.81 11.14
C SER A 239 7.64 -17.34 10.34
N ILE A 240 7.45 -16.48 9.33
CA ILE A 240 8.57 -15.93 8.54
C ILE A 240 9.51 -15.12 9.43
N SER A 241 8.97 -14.28 10.32
CA SER A 241 9.79 -13.50 11.26
C SER A 241 10.59 -14.39 12.21
N ILE A 242 10.09 -15.56 12.61
CA ILE A 242 10.87 -16.53 13.39
C ILE A 242 11.95 -17.18 12.53
N MET A 243 11.62 -17.58 11.29
CA MET A 243 12.58 -18.22 10.39
C MET A 243 13.78 -17.32 10.07
N THR A 244 13.60 -15.99 10.05
CA THR A 244 14.73 -15.07 9.88
C THR A 244 15.76 -15.11 11.01
N PHE A 245 15.37 -15.56 12.22
CA PHE A 245 16.31 -15.70 13.35
C PHE A 245 16.97 -17.08 13.44
N ILE A 246 16.50 -18.08 12.67
CA ILE A 246 17.03 -19.44 12.71
C ILE A 246 18.04 -19.59 11.55
N PRO A 247 19.34 -19.82 11.83
CA PRO A 247 20.38 -19.86 10.78
C PRO A 247 20.08 -20.84 9.65
N GLY A 248 19.47 -21.99 9.96
CA GLY A 248 19.14 -23.02 8.96
C GLY A 248 17.97 -22.68 8.03
N THR A 249 17.12 -21.72 8.38
CA THR A 249 15.98 -21.31 7.55
C THR A 249 16.09 -19.87 7.03
N ALA A 250 17.01 -19.07 7.58
CA ALA A 250 17.32 -17.73 7.11
C ALA A 250 17.80 -17.68 5.65
N CYS A 251 18.45 -18.73 5.17
CA CYS A 251 18.91 -18.85 3.78
C CYS A 251 17.80 -19.08 2.76
N THR A 252 16.57 -19.37 3.18
CA THR A 252 15.47 -19.65 2.24
C THR A 252 15.07 -18.40 1.45
N ARG A 253 14.68 -18.59 0.18
CA ARG A 253 14.31 -17.46 -0.70
C ARG A 253 13.12 -16.63 -0.21
N ILE A 254 12.21 -17.25 0.54
CA ILE A 254 11.06 -16.53 1.13
C ILE A 254 11.54 -15.47 2.14
N ASN A 255 12.68 -15.71 2.79
CA ASN A 255 13.30 -14.80 3.76
C ASN A 255 14.31 -13.85 3.11
N GLY A 256 14.44 -13.84 1.78
CA GLY A 256 15.46 -13.07 1.07
C GLY A 256 16.86 -13.69 1.04
N GLY A 257 16.98 -14.97 1.44
CA GLY A 257 18.24 -15.70 1.32
C GLY A 257 18.50 -16.21 -0.11
N ALA A 258 19.76 -16.47 -0.45
CA ALA A 258 20.18 -16.94 -1.77
C ALA A 258 19.70 -18.36 -2.12
N GLY A 259 19.13 -19.08 -1.15
CA GLY A 259 18.78 -20.49 -1.22
C GLY A 259 19.71 -21.34 -0.35
N CYS A 260 19.10 -22.10 0.55
CA CYS A 260 19.51 -23.47 0.83
C CYS A 260 18.65 -24.38 -0.09
#